data_AF-A0A0L0P8D7-F1
#
_entry.id   AF-A0A0L0P8D7-F1
#
_cell.length_a   1.000
_cell.length_b   1.000
_cell.length_c   1.000
_cell.angle_alpha   90.00
_cell.angle_beta   90.00
_cell.angle_gamma   90.00
#
_symmetry.space_group_name_H-M   'P 1'
#
loop_
_entity.id
_entity.type
_entity.pdbx_description
1 polymer ?
#
loop_
_entity_poly.entity_id
_entity_poly.type
_entity_poly.pdbx_seq_one_letter_code
_entity_poly.pdbx_strand_id
1 'polypeptide(L)'
;MTSEEAKGRLLEDENARLLTLFPALASRLLKRQRCVDKIYEYINHLLQQEDDATLRQVKEDIEKLDKERKLKNSFHDSVDPNKTILLTYAFGDMYTQALSMATGGNIRADVLNAEELRQDQLEELVRQFMTGNQSEKMYPIFLRVYNNIIDEHVAVKERNHWLELRRMLGKVGATLNLNTKKVGIDNDPSEERGRVWPEGGYTSVDPYNWFCSSEEFICDSGDDKEHISSEQLLEGYERNEVNGRLFNFLLKRGPKVPKKLPICTQLLAVLIAAYNYESIPIQIKQISEPWQVLEALSIN
;
A
#
# COMPACT_ATOMS: atom_id res chain seq x y z
N MET A 1 23.08 -36.56 2.01
CA MET A 1 21.83 -35.82 2.26
C MET A 1 21.04 -36.57 3.31
N THR A 2 20.96 -36.01 4.50
CA THR A 2 20.13 -36.56 5.58
C THR A 2 18.65 -36.28 5.28
N SER A 3 17.74 -37.07 5.89
CA SER A 3 16.28 -36.89 5.73
C SER A 3 15.80 -35.49 6.13
N GLU A 4 16.51 -34.83 7.05
CA GLU A 4 16.21 -33.47 7.54
C GLU A 4 16.62 -32.39 6.52
N GLU A 5 17.78 -32.51 5.88
CA GLU A 5 18.20 -31.58 4.81
C GLU A 5 17.25 -31.59 3.60
N ALA A 6 16.67 -32.76 3.29
CA ALA A 6 15.68 -32.89 2.23
C ALA A 6 14.33 -32.24 2.60
N LYS A 7 13.93 -32.31 3.88
CA LYS A 7 12.70 -31.67 4.38
C LYS A 7 12.82 -30.15 4.42
N GLY A 8 13.98 -29.62 4.81
CA GLY A 8 14.27 -28.18 4.82
C GLY A 8 14.16 -27.56 3.42
N ARG A 9 14.77 -28.18 2.40
CA ARG A 9 14.69 -27.68 1.01
C ARG A 9 13.28 -27.66 0.44
N LEU A 10 12.45 -28.64 0.78
CA LEU A 10 11.05 -28.66 0.33
C LEU A 10 10.25 -27.51 0.94
N LEU A 11 10.49 -27.17 2.21
CA LEU A 11 9.89 -25.99 2.86
C LEU A 11 10.32 -24.69 2.20
N GLU A 12 11.60 -24.60 1.85
CA GLU A 12 12.15 -23.43 1.18
C GLU A 12 11.51 -23.21 -0.19
N ASP A 13 11.40 -24.26 -1.00
CA ASP A 13 10.80 -24.19 -2.33
C ASP A 13 9.31 -23.84 -2.30
N GLU A 14 8.56 -24.40 -1.35
CA GLU A 14 7.12 -24.15 -1.19
C GLU A 14 6.82 -22.70 -0.78
N ASN A 15 7.70 -22.08 0.02
CA ASN A 15 7.49 -20.75 0.60
C ASN A 15 8.37 -19.65 -0.03
N ALA A 16 9.24 -19.97 -0.99
CA ALA A 16 10.21 -19.05 -1.60
C ALA A 16 9.59 -17.74 -2.13
N ARG A 17 8.39 -17.83 -2.72
CA ARG A 17 7.69 -16.64 -3.25
C ARG A 17 7.39 -15.62 -2.15
N LEU A 18 6.99 -16.09 -0.98
CA LEU A 18 6.63 -15.26 0.17
C LEU A 18 7.87 -14.83 0.96
N LEU A 19 8.76 -15.78 1.27
CA LEU A 19 9.88 -15.54 2.19
C LEU A 19 11.07 -14.81 1.54
N THR A 20 11.22 -14.91 0.21
CA THR A 20 12.36 -14.33 -0.51
C THR A 20 11.93 -13.30 -1.54
N LEU A 21 11.05 -13.69 -2.47
CA LEU A 21 10.72 -12.85 -3.62
C LEU A 21 9.89 -11.62 -3.22
N PHE A 22 8.86 -11.82 -2.41
CA PHE A 22 7.97 -10.74 -2.01
C PHE A 22 8.71 -9.62 -1.26
N PRO A 23 9.50 -9.84 -0.19
CA PRO A 23 10.21 -8.76 0.49
C PRO A 23 11.11 -7.94 -0.43
N ALA A 24 11.80 -8.61 -1.37
CA ALA A 24 12.70 -7.97 -2.33
C ALA A 24 11.95 -7.05 -3.31
N LEU A 25 10.76 -7.45 -3.74
CA LEU A 25 9.98 -6.72 -4.74
C LEU A 25 8.94 -5.77 -4.14
N ALA A 26 8.42 -6.06 -2.95
CA ALA A 26 7.39 -5.25 -2.32
C ALA A 26 7.97 -3.97 -1.71
N SER A 27 9.20 -4.01 -1.21
CA SER A 27 9.87 -2.83 -0.65
C SER A 27 10.07 -1.76 -1.73
N ARG A 28 9.62 -0.52 -1.46
CA ARG A 28 9.66 0.60 -2.43
C ARG A 28 9.04 0.21 -3.78
N LEU A 29 7.97 -0.57 -3.74
CA LEU A 29 7.14 -0.85 -4.92
C LEU A 29 6.40 0.42 -5.32
N LEU A 30 5.91 1.16 -4.32
CA LEU A 30 5.29 2.46 -4.50
C LEU A 30 6.31 3.56 -4.25
N LYS A 31 6.33 4.54 -5.16
CA LYS A 31 7.14 5.76 -5.04
C LYS A 31 6.19 6.94 -4.95
N ARG A 32 6.22 7.62 -3.81
CA ARG A 32 5.50 8.87 -3.59
C ARG A 32 6.28 10.00 -4.25
N GLN A 33 5.74 10.56 -5.33
CA GLN A 33 6.34 11.67 -6.07
C GLN A 33 5.46 12.92 -5.92
N ARG A 34 6.05 14.12 -5.84
CA ARG A 34 5.25 15.35 -5.88
C ARG A 34 4.61 15.47 -7.25
N CYS A 35 3.34 15.85 -7.30
CA CYS A 35 2.64 16.04 -8.58
C CYS A 35 3.34 17.07 -9.48
N VAL A 36 3.98 18.08 -8.88
CA VAL A 36 4.76 19.10 -9.58
C VAL A 36 5.96 18.49 -10.32
N ASP A 37 6.67 17.53 -9.72
CA ASP A 37 7.80 16.86 -10.37
C ASP A 37 7.34 16.08 -11.61
N LYS A 38 6.18 15.43 -11.51
CA LYS A 38 5.55 14.74 -12.65
C LYS A 38 5.16 15.72 -13.76
N ILE A 39 4.73 16.93 -13.43
CA ILE A 39 4.47 17.99 -14.42
C ILE A 39 5.77 18.38 -15.12
N TYR A 40 6.87 18.55 -14.40
CA TYR A 40 8.17 18.86 -15.01
C TYR A 40 8.66 17.75 -15.92
N GLU A 41 8.58 16.48 -15.50
CA GLU A 41 8.92 15.33 -16.34
C GLU A 41 8.09 15.32 -17.64
N TYR A 42 6.79 15.58 -17.52
CA TYR A 42 5.89 15.65 -18.67
C TYR A 42 6.26 16.77 -19.64
N ILE A 43 6.49 17.99 -19.14
CA ILE A 43 6.89 19.13 -19.98
C ILE A 43 8.26 18.88 -20.62
N ASN A 44 9.23 18.35 -19.87
CA ASN A 44 10.55 18.04 -20.40
C ASN A 44 10.49 17.00 -21.51
N HIS A 45 9.64 15.97 -21.38
CA HIS A 45 9.41 14.98 -22.43
C HIS A 45 8.81 15.62 -23.70
N LEU A 46 7.86 16.56 -23.56
CA LEU A 46 7.30 17.29 -24.71
C LEU A 46 8.36 18.17 -25.38
N LEU A 47 9.17 18.89 -24.59
CA LEU A 47 10.25 19.76 -25.10
C LEU A 47 11.36 18.98 -25.82
N GLN A 48 11.56 17.69 -25.50
CA GLN A 48 12.47 16.81 -26.25
C GLN A 48 11.92 16.43 -27.62
N GLN A 49 10.59 16.41 -27.79
CA GLN A 49 9.93 16.06 -29.05
C GLN A 49 9.75 17.28 -29.95
N GLU A 50 9.39 18.42 -29.38
CA GLU A 50 9.11 19.66 -30.10
C GLU A 50 9.61 20.86 -29.29
N ASP A 51 10.48 21.68 -29.89
CA ASP A 51 11.02 22.85 -29.22
C ASP A 51 10.01 24.01 -29.25
N ASP A 52 9.07 24.00 -28.30
CA ASP A 52 8.03 25.03 -28.16
C ASP A 52 8.40 26.06 -27.08
N ALA A 53 8.63 27.31 -27.52
CA ALA A 53 8.88 28.45 -26.64
C ALA A 53 7.75 28.68 -25.63
N THR A 54 6.51 28.35 -26.00
CA THR A 54 5.32 28.47 -25.14
C THR A 54 5.38 27.48 -23.98
N LEU A 55 5.79 26.24 -24.24
CA LEU A 55 5.99 25.22 -23.19
C LEU A 55 7.13 25.61 -22.23
N ARG A 56 8.20 26.25 -22.73
CA ARG A 56 9.27 26.79 -21.88
C ARG A 56 8.74 27.88 -20.95
N GLN A 57 7.94 28.82 -21.47
CA GLN A 57 7.32 29.86 -20.64
C GLN A 57 6.40 29.26 -19.57
N VAL A 58 5.60 28.26 -19.92
CA VAL A 58 4.72 27.57 -18.97
C VAL A 58 5.53 26.88 -17.88
N LYS A 59 6.66 26.24 -18.23
CA LYS A 59 7.58 25.65 -17.25
C LYS A 59 8.13 26.70 -16.29
N GLU A 60 8.59 27.84 -16.80
CA GLU A 60 9.12 28.94 -15.98
C GLU A 60 8.06 29.51 -15.04
N ASP A 61 6.82 29.68 -15.52
CA ASP A 61 5.70 30.13 -14.70
C ASP A 61 5.40 29.15 -13.55
N ILE A 62 5.42 27.84 -13.82
CA ILE A 62 5.22 26.79 -12.80
C ILE A 62 6.38 26.80 -11.79
N GLU A 63 7.63 26.88 -12.26
CA GLU A 63 8.81 26.95 -11.40
C GLU A 63 8.77 28.17 -10.47
N LYS A 64 8.29 29.31 -10.97
CA LYS A 64 8.09 30.51 -10.16
C LYS A 64 7.05 30.28 -9.08
N LEU A 65 5.89 29.68 -9.42
CA LEU A 65 4.82 29.40 -8.46
C LEU A 65 5.23 28.36 -7.40
N ASP A 66 6.02 27.34 -7.77
CA ASP A 66 6.55 26.34 -6.84
C ASP A 66 7.59 26.97 -5.88
N LYS A 67 8.51 27.80 -6.40
CA LYS A 67 9.49 28.55 -5.59
C LYS A 67 8.80 29.50 -4.60
N GLU A 68 7.71 30.13 -5.02
CA GLU A 68 6.87 30.99 -4.17
C GLU A 68 5.97 30.19 -3.20
N ARG A 69 6.01 28.85 -3.23
CA ARG A 69 5.19 27.94 -2.41
C ARG A 69 3.68 28.18 -2.56
N LYS A 70 3.24 28.62 -3.73
CA LYS A 70 1.81 28.87 -4.04
C LYS A 70 1.09 27.62 -4.51
N LEU A 71 1.82 26.60 -4.96
CA LEU A 71 1.26 25.32 -5.39
C LEU A 71 0.96 24.42 -4.19
N LYS A 72 -0.15 23.68 -4.26
CA LYS A 72 -0.50 22.65 -3.27
C LYS A 72 0.55 21.54 -3.30
N ASN A 73 0.98 21.08 -2.12
CA ASN A 73 1.84 19.89 -1.98
C ASN A 73 1.02 18.61 -2.16
N SER A 74 0.55 18.37 -3.39
CA SER A 74 -0.09 17.11 -3.74
C SER A 74 0.94 16.07 -4.18
N PHE A 75 0.65 14.81 -3.85
CA PHE A 75 1.50 13.68 -4.15
C PHE A 75 0.76 12.68 -5.04
N HIS A 76 1.53 11.98 -5.85
CA HIS A 76 1.06 10.88 -6.67
C HIS A 76 1.95 9.67 -6.39
N ASP A 77 1.32 8.55 -6.04
CA ASP A 77 2.00 7.28 -5.91
C ASP A 77 2.12 6.64 -7.28
N SER A 78 3.36 6.31 -7.67
CA SER A 78 3.67 5.56 -8.88
C SER A 78 4.15 4.15 -8.50
N VAL A 79 3.76 3.17 -9.30
CA VAL A 79 4.14 1.76 -9.09
C VAL A 79 5.37 1.46 -9.96
N ASP A 80 6.37 0.78 -9.39
CA ASP A 80 7.56 0.35 -10.15
C ASP A 80 7.20 -0.77 -11.15
N PRO A 81 7.24 -0.51 -12.47
CA PRO A 81 6.72 -1.44 -13.47
C PRO A 81 7.51 -2.75 -13.53
N ASN A 82 8.82 -2.71 -13.28
CA ASN A 82 9.66 -3.90 -13.33
C ASN A 82 9.32 -4.86 -12.17
N LYS A 83 9.10 -4.30 -10.98
CA LYS A 83 8.68 -5.08 -9.81
C LYS A 83 7.27 -5.61 -9.97
N THR A 84 6.37 -4.82 -10.55
CA THR A 84 5.01 -5.25 -10.90
C THR A 84 5.02 -6.47 -11.81
N ILE A 85 5.80 -6.47 -12.90
CA ILE A 85 5.87 -7.63 -13.81
C ILE A 85 6.26 -8.91 -13.05
N LEU A 86 7.29 -8.82 -12.21
CA LEU A 86 7.78 -9.97 -11.45
C LEU A 86 6.78 -10.45 -10.38
N LEU A 87 6.11 -9.53 -9.69
CA LEU A 87 5.08 -9.86 -8.71
C LEU A 87 3.83 -10.46 -9.37
N THR A 88 3.42 -9.95 -10.54
CA THR A 88 2.35 -10.57 -11.34
C THR A 88 2.74 -11.98 -11.79
N TYR A 89 4.00 -12.22 -12.18
CA TYR A 89 4.44 -13.58 -12.52
C TYR A 89 4.40 -14.54 -11.32
N ALA A 90 4.71 -14.03 -10.12
CA ALA A 90 4.77 -14.84 -8.91
C ALA A 90 3.40 -15.15 -8.29
N PHE A 91 2.48 -14.18 -8.33
CA PHE A 91 1.19 -14.23 -7.63
C PHE A 91 -0.02 -14.15 -8.56
N GLY A 92 0.18 -13.94 -9.86
CA GLY A 92 -0.91 -13.86 -10.84
C GLY A 92 -1.87 -12.70 -10.58
N ASP A 93 -3.16 -12.95 -10.81
CA ASP A 93 -4.24 -11.98 -10.63
C ASP A 93 -4.41 -11.53 -9.18
N MET A 94 -4.04 -12.39 -8.21
CA MET A 94 -4.05 -12.07 -6.77
C MET A 94 -3.23 -10.81 -6.48
N TYR A 95 -2.09 -10.62 -7.15
CA TYR A 95 -1.27 -9.43 -6.96
C TYR A 95 -1.94 -8.16 -7.47
N THR A 96 -2.57 -8.18 -8.65
CA THR A 96 -3.23 -7.00 -9.20
C THR A 96 -4.41 -6.58 -8.33
N GLN A 97 -5.18 -7.55 -7.84
CA GLN A 97 -6.28 -7.29 -6.90
C GLN A 97 -5.76 -6.78 -5.55
N ALA A 98 -4.73 -7.41 -4.99
CA ALA A 98 -4.11 -7.00 -3.73
C ALA A 98 -3.52 -5.58 -3.81
N LEU A 99 -2.86 -5.25 -4.92
CA LEU A 99 -2.35 -3.91 -5.17
C LEU A 99 -3.49 -2.89 -5.21
N SER A 100 -4.57 -3.19 -5.94
CA SER A 100 -5.76 -2.33 -6.02
C SER A 100 -6.39 -2.09 -4.65
N MET A 101 -6.53 -3.14 -3.83
CA MET A 101 -7.04 -3.01 -2.46
C MET A 101 -6.11 -2.16 -1.58
N ALA A 102 -4.80 -2.40 -1.70
CA ALA A 102 -3.82 -1.68 -0.90
C ALA A 102 -3.79 -0.18 -1.27
N THR A 103 -3.83 0.17 -2.56
CA THR A 103 -3.79 1.58 -2.99
C THR A 103 -5.15 2.28 -2.94
N GLY A 104 -6.26 1.54 -3.06
CA GLY A 104 -7.62 2.08 -3.11
C GLY A 104 -8.17 2.58 -1.77
N GLY A 105 -7.42 2.43 -0.67
CA GLY A 105 -7.90 2.78 0.67
C GLY A 105 -8.84 1.73 1.26
N ASN A 106 -8.72 0.47 0.85
CA ASN A 106 -9.55 -0.62 1.36
C ASN A 106 -9.10 -1.17 2.71
N ILE A 107 -7.98 -0.69 3.25
CA ILE A 107 -7.41 -1.17 4.50
C ILE A 107 -7.79 -0.21 5.62
N ARG A 108 -8.41 -0.76 6.67
CA ARG A 108 -8.73 -0.07 7.91
C ARG A 108 -8.03 -0.72 9.08
N ALA A 109 -7.39 0.09 9.93
CA ALA A 109 -6.79 -0.31 11.18
C ALA A 109 -7.64 0.22 12.34
N ASP A 110 -8.23 -0.70 13.11
CA ASP A 110 -8.97 -0.38 14.32
C ASP A 110 -8.05 -0.55 15.54
N VAL A 111 -7.79 0.53 16.27
CA VAL A 111 -6.97 0.54 17.48
C VAL A 111 -7.89 0.46 18.70
N LEU A 112 -7.79 -0.61 19.48
CA LEU A 112 -8.56 -0.77 20.70
C LEU A 112 -7.92 0.02 21.84
N ASN A 113 -8.57 1.09 22.26
CA ASN A 113 -8.19 1.85 23.44
C ASN A 113 -9.41 2.49 24.12
N ALA A 114 -9.46 2.41 25.45
CA ALA A 114 -10.50 3.02 26.27
C ALA A 114 -10.31 4.55 26.39
N GLU A 115 -9.07 5.04 26.39
CA GLU A 115 -8.76 6.47 26.47
C GLU A 115 -8.71 7.09 25.08
N GLU A 116 -9.34 8.25 24.88
CA GLU A 116 -9.31 8.98 23.61
C GLU A 116 -7.88 9.41 23.26
N LEU A 117 -7.37 8.92 22.13
CA LEU A 117 -6.05 9.27 21.62
C LEU A 117 -6.15 10.33 20.54
N ARG A 118 -5.13 11.17 20.46
CA ARG A 118 -5.00 12.11 19.33
C ARG A 118 -4.69 11.34 18.05
N GLN A 119 -5.14 11.88 16.91
CA GLN A 119 -4.93 11.29 15.59
C GLN A 119 -3.45 10.94 15.31
N ASP A 120 -2.52 11.84 15.62
CA ASP A 120 -1.08 11.62 15.44
C ASP A 120 -0.56 10.41 16.24
N GLN A 121 -1.15 10.14 17.41
CA GLN A 121 -0.77 8.99 18.24
C GLN A 121 -1.30 7.68 17.66
N LEU A 122 -2.52 7.69 17.13
CA LEU A 122 -3.10 6.53 16.44
C LEU A 122 -2.29 6.19 15.18
N GLU A 123 -1.92 7.21 14.40
CA GLU A 123 -1.05 7.06 13.22
C GLU A 123 0.31 6.45 13.58
N GLU A 124 0.92 6.88 14.69
CA GLU A 124 2.17 6.32 15.16
C GLU A 124 2.04 4.85 15.59
N LEU A 125 0.97 4.51 16.31
CA LEU A 125 0.70 3.12 16.73
C LEU A 125 0.52 2.19 15.54
N VAL A 126 -0.28 2.60 14.55
CA VAL A 126 -0.49 1.82 13.32
C VAL A 126 0.80 1.74 12.51
N ARG A 127 1.59 2.81 12.43
CA ARG A 127 2.92 2.79 11.79
C ARG A 127 3.84 1.76 12.44
N GLN A 128 3.93 1.75 13.77
CA GLN A 128 4.75 0.78 14.51
C GLN A 128 4.24 -0.65 14.30
N PHE A 129 2.93 -0.85 14.24
CA PHE A 129 2.32 -2.14 13.95
C PHE A 129 2.65 -2.63 12.53
N MET A 130 2.48 -1.80 11.51
CA MET A 130 2.72 -2.16 10.11
C MET A 130 4.21 -2.34 9.79
N THR A 131 5.10 -1.70 10.54
CA THR A 131 6.56 -1.79 10.31
C THR A 131 7.27 -2.86 11.15
N GLY A 132 6.58 -3.50 12.10
CA GLY A 132 7.19 -4.48 13.02
C GLY A 132 7.81 -3.87 14.28
N ASN A 133 7.90 -2.55 14.38
CA ASN A 133 8.60 -1.80 15.43
C ASN A 133 7.75 -1.53 16.68
N GLN A 134 6.83 -2.42 17.05
CA GLN A 134 5.94 -2.18 18.20
C GLN A 134 6.71 -2.10 19.52
N SER A 135 6.35 -1.10 20.32
CA SER A 135 6.81 -0.91 21.70
C SER A 135 6.15 -1.89 22.69
N GLU A 136 6.68 -1.99 23.91
CA GLU A 136 6.20 -2.90 24.96
C GLU A 136 4.74 -2.64 25.41
N LYS A 137 4.24 -1.41 25.27
CA LYS A 137 2.83 -1.07 25.50
C LYS A 137 2.05 -1.25 24.21
N MET A 138 1.45 -2.42 24.05
CA MET A 138 0.76 -2.79 22.82
C MET A 138 -0.75 -2.63 22.96
N TYR A 139 -1.31 -1.64 22.28
CA TYR A 139 -2.76 -1.60 22.02
C TYR A 139 -3.11 -2.67 20.98
N PRO A 140 -4.17 -3.45 21.18
CA PRO A 140 -4.64 -4.38 20.15
C PRO A 140 -5.05 -3.62 18.90
N ILE A 141 -4.55 -4.06 17.75
CA ILE A 141 -4.88 -3.48 16.43
C ILE A 141 -5.49 -4.58 15.58
N PHE A 142 -6.66 -4.29 15.01
CA PHE A 142 -7.38 -5.18 14.11
C PHE A 142 -7.33 -4.59 12.70
N LEU A 143 -6.87 -5.38 11.73
CA LEU A 143 -6.89 -4.96 10.33
C LEU A 143 -8.12 -5.53 9.64
N ARG A 144 -8.88 -4.65 8.98
CA ARG A 144 -10.00 -5.00 8.11
C ARG A 144 -9.64 -4.62 6.68
N VAL A 145 -9.89 -5.52 5.75
CA VAL A 145 -9.76 -5.27 4.30
C VAL A 145 -11.13 -5.38 3.68
N TYR A 146 -11.62 -4.26 3.13
CA TYR A 146 -12.93 -4.20 2.47
C TYR A 146 -12.85 -4.77 1.05
N ASN A 147 -13.79 -5.64 0.70
CA ASN A 147 -13.79 -6.32 -0.61
C ASN A 147 -14.28 -5.43 -1.76
N ASN A 148 -15.04 -4.38 -1.46
CA ASN A 148 -15.54 -3.43 -2.44
C ASN A 148 -14.39 -2.50 -2.89
N ILE A 149 -13.82 -2.75 -4.06
CA ILE A 149 -12.84 -1.84 -4.67
C ILE A 149 -13.60 -0.57 -5.07
N ILE A 150 -13.19 0.57 -4.52
CA ILE A 150 -13.67 1.85 -5.04
C ILE A 150 -12.96 2.04 -6.38
N ASP A 151 -13.73 2.00 -7.46
CA ASP A 151 -13.23 2.34 -8.78
C ASP A 151 -12.79 3.82 -8.77
N GLU A 152 -11.51 4.06 -8.50
CA GLU A 152 -10.89 5.32 -8.87
C GLU A 152 -10.89 5.37 -10.40
N HIS A 153 -11.82 6.14 -10.98
CA HIS A 153 -11.85 6.38 -12.41
C HIS A 153 -10.48 6.86 -12.87
N VAL A 154 -9.73 5.96 -13.55
CA VAL A 154 -8.48 6.32 -14.20
C VAL A 154 -8.84 7.32 -15.28
N ALA A 155 -8.54 8.59 -15.00
CA ALA A 155 -8.87 9.66 -15.91
C ALA A 155 -8.17 9.40 -17.25
N VAL A 156 -8.96 9.12 -18.29
CA VAL A 156 -8.49 8.75 -19.63
C VAL A 156 -7.42 9.73 -20.08
N LYS A 157 -6.28 9.21 -20.56
CA LYS A 157 -5.17 10.05 -21.04
C LYS A 157 -5.70 10.93 -22.17
N GLU A 158 -5.60 12.24 -22.01
CA GLU A 158 -6.09 13.15 -23.03
C GLU A 158 -5.14 13.15 -24.23
N ARG A 159 -5.70 13.13 -25.45
CA ARG A 159 -4.89 13.18 -26.69
C ARG A 159 -4.22 14.54 -26.89
N ASN A 160 -4.75 15.60 -26.27
CA ASN A 160 -4.21 16.96 -26.36
C ASN A 160 -3.33 17.26 -25.15
N HIS A 161 -2.04 17.53 -25.38
CA HIS A 161 -1.07 17.77 -24.31
C HIS A 161 -1.39 19.02 -23.48
N TRP A 162 -2.05 20.04 -24.06
CA TRP A 162 -2.46 21.23 -23.31
C TRP A 162 -3.59 20.94 -22.34
N LEU A 163 -4.51 20.04 -22.69
CA LEU A 163 -5.59 19.64 -21.80
C LEU A 163 -5.08 18.73 -20.69
N GLU A 164 -4.18 17.79 -21.03
CA GLU A 164 -3.49 16.95 -20.05
C GLU A 164 -2.71 17.83 -19.05
N LEU A 165 -1.98 18.84 -19.53
CA LEU A 165 -1.24 19.78 -18.68
C LEU A 165 -2.18 20.59 -17.78
N ARG A 166 -3.31 21.09 -18.32
CA ARG A 166 -4.34 21.78 -17.53
C ARG A 166 -4.89 20.89 -16.42
N ARG A 167 -5.15 19.62 -16.73
CA ARG A 167 -5.63 18.61 -15.77
C ARG A 167 -4.60 18.34 -14.67
N MET A 168 -3.32 18.18 -15.03
CA MET A 168 -2.24 17.99 -14.06
C MET A 168 -2.05 19.22 -13.16
N LEU A 169 -2.12 20.43 -13.73
CA LEU A 169 -2.04 21.69 -12.98
C LEU A 169 -3.19 21.84 -11.98
N GLY A 170 -4.40 21.39 -12.33
CA GLY A 170 -5.54 21.39 -11.40
C GLY A 170 -5.26 20.60 -10.12
N LYS A 171 -4.48 19.51 -10.19
CA LYS A 171 -4.10 18.70 -9.01
C LYS A 171 -3.17 19.42 -8.06
N VAL A 172 -2.49 20.48 -8.50
CA VAL A 172 -1.57 21.29 -7.67
C VAL A 172 -2.14 22.66 -7.35
N GLY A 173 -3.45 22.89 -7.62
CA GLY A 173 -4.11 24.16 -7.36
C GLY A 173 -3.73 25.27 -8.35
N ALA A 174 -3.34 24.90 -9.58
CA ALA A 174 -3.04 25.83 -10.65
C ALA A 174 -3.99 25.64 -11.84
N THR A 175 -4.19 26.71 -12.60
CA THR A 175 -5.01 26.70 -13.82
C THR A 175 -4.17 27.07 -15.03
N LEU A 176 -4.48 26.45 -16.17
CA LEU A 176 -3.91 26.82 -17.46
C LEU A 176 -5.00 27.41 -18.34
N ASN A 177 -4.84 28.68 -18.73
CA ASN A 177 -5.71 29.29 -19.72
C ASN A 177 -5.32 28.78 -21.12
N LEU A 178 -6.20 28.02 -21.76
CA LEU A 178 -5.89 27.38 -23.06
C LEU A 178 -5.74 28.38 -24.22
N ASN A 179 -6.32 29.57 -24.11
CA ASN A 179 -6.25 30.63 -25.12
C ASN A 179 -4.97 31.45 -24.99
N THR A 180 -4.59 31.81 -23.75
CA THR A 180 -3.41 32.65 -23.49
C THR A 180 -2.16 31.86 -23.13
N LYS A 181 -2.30 30.56 -22.86
CA LYS A 181 -1.26 29.65 -22.38
C LYS A 181 -0.55 30.12 -21.11
N LYS A 182 -1.20 30.97 -20.31
CA LYS A 182 -0.67 31.46 -19.03
C LYS A 182 -1.13 30.58 -17.88
N VAL A 183 -0.23 30.38 -16.92
CA VAL A 183 -0.49 29.67 -15.67
C VAL A 183 -0.97 30.66 -14.61
N GLY A 184 -2.07 30.34 -13.95
CA GLY A 184 -2.60 31.09 -12.81
C GLY A 184 -2.78 30.19 -11.59
N ILE A 185 -2.99 30.79 -10.42
CA ILE A 185 -3.44 30.05 -9.23
C ILE A 185 -4.96 29.86 -9.33
N ASP A 186 -5.40 28.64 -9.04
CA ASP A 186 -6.82 28.38 -8.88
C ASP A 186 -7.28 29.00 -7.56
N ASN A 187 -8.07 30.06 -7.62
CA ASN A 187 -8.63 30.69 -6.43
C ASN A 187 -9.90 29.98 -5.97
N ASP A 188 -10.48 29.11 -6.80
CA ASP A 188 -11.53 28.23 -6.32
C ASP A 188 -10.87 27.13 -5.48
N PRO A 189 -11.24 26.99 -4.20
CA PRO A 189 -10.89 25.80 -3.47
C PRO A 189 -11.60 24.66 -4.20
N SER A 190 -10.87 23.95 -5.06
CA SER A 190 -11.29 22.63 -5.49
C SER A 190 -11.57 21.88 -4.20
N GLU A 191 -12.85 21.63 -3.92
CA GLU A 191 -13.27 20.76 -2.84
C GLU A 191 -12.53 19.46 -3.10
N GLU A 192 -11.48 19.20 -2.33
CA GLU A 192 -10.93 17.86 -2.23
C GLU A 192 -12.10 17.06 -1.70
N ARG A 193 -12.83 16.41 -2.62
CA ARG A 193 -13.86 15.45 -2.25
C ARG A 193 -13.15 14.49 -1.33
N GLY A 194 -13.49 14.56 -0.04
CA GLY A 194 -12.87 13.71 0.97
C GLY A 194 -12.88 12.28 0.45
N ARG A 195 -11.77 11.56 0.62
CA ARG A 195 -11.70 10.17 0.17
C ARG A 195 -12.91 9.44 0.74
N VAL A 196 -13.74 8.92 -0.16
CA VAL A 196 -14.82 8.02 0.23
C VAL A 196 -14.15 6.73 0.65
N TRP A 197 -14.44 6.27 1.86
CA TRP A 197 -13.92 5.01 2.37
C TRP A 197 -14.92 3.90 2.02
N PRO A 198 -14.46 2.71 1.64
CA PRO A 198 -15.37 1.63 1.29
C PRO A 198 -16.14 1.18 2.54
N GLU A 199 -17.42 0.88 2.34
CA GLU A 199 -18.31 0.32 3.36
C GLU A 199 -18.82 -1.06 2.90
N GLY A 200 -19.33 -1.86 3.84
CA GLY A 200 -19.88 -3.19 3.59
C GLY A 200 -18.99 -4.33 4.05
N GLY A 201 -19.02 -5.45 3.31
CA GLY A 201 -18.30 -6.68 3.66
C GLY A 201 -16.79 -6.49 3.72
N TYR A 202 -16.19 -6.96 4.81
CA TYR A 202 -14.76 -6.94 5.04
C TYR A 202 -14.26 -8.31 5.48
N THR A 203 -12.94 -8.44 5.41
CA THR A 203 -12.20 -9.59 5.90
C THR A 203 -11.21 -9.13 6.97
N SER A 204 -11.15 -9.86 8.07
CA SER A 204 -10.19 -9.62 9.14
C SER A 204 -8.85 -10.26 8.79
N VAL A 205 -7.76 -9.52 8.96
CA VAL A 205 -6.40 -9.97 8.63
C VAL A 205 -5.49 -9.77 9.85
N ASP A 206 -4.71 -10.79 10.21
CA ASP A 206 -3.66 -10.68 11.21
C ASP A 206 -2.34 -11.21 10.64
N PRO A 207 -1.45 -10.33 10.15
CA PRO A 207 -0.18 -10.75 9.56
C PRO A 207 0.77 -11.37 10.61
N TYR A 208 0.61 -11.06 11.91
CA TYR A 208 1.47 -11.61 12.97
C TYR A 208 1.09 -13.03 13.39
N ASN A 209 -0.12 -13.46 13.06
CA ASN A 209 -0.57 -14.84 13.22
C ASN A 209 -0.72 -15.54 11.86
N TRP A 210 -0.25 -14.91 10.79
CA TRP A 210 -0.42 -15.36 9.41
C TRP A 210 -1.85 -15.81 9.12
N PHE A 211 -2.83 -14.98 9.46
CA PHE A 211 -4.24 -15.34 9.43
C PHE A 211 -5.05 -14.37 8.55
N CYS A 212 -6.06 -14.91 7.88
CA CYS A 212 -7.08 -14.15 7.18
C CYS A 212 -8.43 -14.87 7.25
N SER A 213 -9.51 -14.12 7.48
CA SER A 213 -10.87 -14.70 7.53
C SER A 213 -11.54 -14.86 6.16
N SER A 214 -10.81 -14.71 5.05
CA SER A 214 -11.39 -14.89 3.71
C SER A 214 -11.58 -16.38 3.40
N GLU A 215 -12.61 -16.68 2.61
CA GLU A 215 -12.84 -18.04 2.10
C GLU A 215 -11.63 -18.55 1.31
N GLU A 216 -10.99 -17.68 0.49
CA GLU A 216 -9.75 -17.99 -0.24
C GLU A 216 -8.66 -18.52 0.70
N PHE A 217 -8.43 -17.85 1.83
CA PHE A 217 -7.43 -18.25 2.80
C PHE A 217 -7.83 -19.56 3.49
N ILE A 218 -9.07 -19.67 3.96
CA ILE A 218 -9.57 -20.86 4.68
C ILE A 218 -9.50 -22.10 3.79
N CYS A 219 -9.83 -21.98 2.50
CA CYS A 219 -9.74 -23.08 1.54
C CYS A 219 -8.30 -23.49 1.22
N ASP A 220 -7.37 -22.54 1.02
CA ASP A 220 -5.95 -22.85 0.72
C ASP A 220 -5.18 -23.36 1.94
N SER A 221 -5.64 -23.01 3.15
CA SER A 221 -5.09 -23.56 4.41
C SER A 221 -5.25 -25.08 4.49
N GLY A 222 -6.22 -25.65 3.78
CA GLY A 222 -6.44 -27.10 3.66
C GLY A 222 -6.75 -27.81 4.99
N ASP A 223 -6.84 -29.15 4.91
CA ASP A 223 -6.89 -30.07 6.07
C ASP A 223 -5.48 -30.40 6.60
N ASP A 224 -4.44 -29.71 6.13
CA ASP A 224 -3.04 -30.04 6.44
C ASP A 224 -2.74 -29.63 7.89
N LYS A 225 -2.83 -30.60 8.80
CA LYS A 225 -2.76 -30.39 10.25
C LYS A 225 -1.35 -30.14 10.76
N GLU A 226 -0.33 -30.35 9.93
CA GLU A 226 1.06 -30.17 10.36
C GLU A 226 1.42 -28.69 10.46
N HIS A 227 1.35 -28.21 11.70
CA HIS A 227 1.85 -26.89 12.06
C HIS A 227 3.26 -27.02 12.60
N ILE A 228 4.15 -26.15 12.12
CA ILE A 228 5.52 -26.00 12.58
C ILE A 228 5.69 -24.66 13.29
N SER A 229 6.77 -24.50 14.04
CA SER A 229 7.09 -23.19 14.59
C SER A 229 7.62 -22.28 13.47
N SER A 230 7.39 -20.98 13.57
CA SER A 230 7.95 -20.01 12.63
C SER A 230 9.49 -20.07 12.57
N GLU A 231 10.16 -20.44 13.66
CA GLU A 231 11.62 -20.63 13.68
C GLU A 231 12.05 -21.79 12.78
N GLN A 232 11.32 -22.90 12.79
CA GLN A 232 11.59 -24.04 11.91
C GLN A 232 11.35 -23.71 10.45
N LEU A 233 10.30 -22.94 10.16
CA LEU A 233 10.03 -22.45 8.79
C LEU A 233 11.17 -21.56 8.27
N LEU A 234 11.80 -20.80 9.16
CA LEU A 234 12.82 -19.81 8.83
C LEU A 234 14.26 -20.31 8.96
N GLU A 235 14.49 -21.58 9.34
CA GLU A 235 15.82 -22.13 9.62
C GLU A 235 16.80 -22.00 8.44
N GLY A 236 16.29 -22.12 7.21
CA GLY A 236 17.07 -21.96 5.97
C GLY A 236 17.21 -20.53 5.45
N TYR A 237 16.56 -19.55 6.08
CA TYR A 237 16.49 -18.18 5.58
C TYR A 237 17.31 -17.20 6.44
N GLU A 238 18.23 -16.49 5.81
CA GLU A 238 19.01 -15.45 6.48
C GLU A 238 18.19 -14.16 6.63
N ARG A 239 18.09 -13.65 7.87
CA ARG A 239 17.46 -12.36 8.16
C ARG A 239 18.37 -11.22 7.71
N ASN A 240 17.84 -10.32 6.88
CA ASN A 240 18.52 -9.13 6.37
C ASN A 240 17.57 -7.90 6.37
N GLU A 241 18.06 -6.77 5.87
CA GLU A 241 17.28 -5.52 5.83
C GLU A 241 16.02 -5.61 4.96
N VAL A 242 16.01 -6.50 3.96
CA VAL A 242 14.92 -6.65 2.99
C VAL A 242 13.79 -7.50 3.57
N ASN A 243 14.12 -8.67 4.14
CA ASN A 243 13.14 -9.61 4.69
C ASN A 243 12.86 -9.43 6.19
N GLY A 244 13.59 -8.54 6.87
CA GLY A 244 13.49 -8.35 8.32
C GLY A 244 12.09 -8.01 8.83
N ARG A 245 11.25 -7.33 8.02
CA ARG A 245 9.84 -7.06 8.35
C ARG A 245 8.98 -8.33 8.33
N LEU A 246 9.12 -9.15 7.29
CA LEU A 246 8.40 -10.42 7.20
C LEU A 246 8.79 -11.37 8.33
N PHE A 247 10.08 -11.42 8.67
CA PHE A 247 10.58 -12.14 9.84
C PHE A 247 9.95 -11.61 11.13
N ASN A 248 9.78 -10.29 11.29
CA ASN A 248 9.09 -9.73 12.44
C ASN A 248 7.63 -10.19 12.52
N PHE A 249 6.91 -10.23 11.40
CA PHE A 249 5.54 -10.75 11.39
C PHE A 249 5.49 -12.21 11.83
N LEU A 250 6.37 -13.05 11.29
CA LEU A 250 6.38 -14.48 11.58
C LEU A 250 6.93 -14.84 12.97
N LEU A 251 7.90 -14.10 13.51
CA LEU A 251 8.59 -14.48 14.76
C LEU A 251 8.04 -13.75 15.99
N LYS A 252 7.47 -12.55 15.86
CA LYS A 252 7.21 -11.70 17.04
C LYS A 252 6.21 -12.28 18.02
N ARG A 253 5.19 -13.00 17.54
CA ARG A 253 4.23 -13.71 18.39
C ARG A 253 4.51 -15.21 18.51
N GLY A 254 5.56 -15.70 17.84
CA GLY A 254 5.86 -17.13 17.71
C GLY A 254 4.65 -18.00 17.32
N PRO A 255 3.81 -17.60 16.33
CA PRO A 255 2.69 -18.41 15.91
C PRO A 255 3.17 -19.79 15.44
N LYS A 256 2.31 -20.78 15.63
CA LYS A 256 2.40 -22.02 14.88
C LYS A 256 1.78 -21.78 13.52
N VAL A 257 2.53 -22.04 12.46
CA VAL A 257 2.11 -21.79 11.08
C VAL A 257 2.00 -23.10 10.31
N PRO A 258 1.11 -23.20 9.32
CA PRO A 258 1.11 -24.34 8.40
C PRO A 258 2.46 -24.45 7.70
N LYS A 259 2.84 -25.69 7.39
CA LYS A 259 4.09 -26.01 6.69
C LYS A 259 4.29 -25.20 5.40
N LYS A 260 3.21 -25.08 4.61
CA LYS A 260 3.10 -24.21 3.45
C LYS A 260 2.28 -23.00 3.85
N LEU A 261 2.84 -21.80 3.78
CA LEU A 261 2.16 -20.56 4.14
C LEU A 261 1.04 -20.26 3.13
N PRO A 262 -0.25 -20.38 3.52
CA PRO A 262 -1.34 -19.94 2.64
C PRO A 262 -1.26 -18.43 2.45
N ILE A 263 -1.62 -17.95 1.27
CA ILE A 263 -1.70 -16.52 0.96
C ILE A 263 -2.98 -16.25 0.18
N CYS A 264 -3.70 -15.22 0.58
CA CYS A 264 -4.88 -14.73 -0.11
C CYS A 264 -4.69 -13.27 -0.51
N THR A 265 -5.62 -12.77 -1.32
CA THR A 265 -5.60 -11.39 -1.84
C THR A 265 -5.53 -10.34 -0.72
N GLN A 266 -6.31 -10.52 0.37
CA GLN A 266 -6.37 -9.55 1.47
C GLN A 266 -5.10 -9.56 2.34
N LEU A 267 -4.54 -10.73 2.64
CA LEU A 267 -3.28 -10.83 3.37
C LEU A 267 -2.13 -10.24 2.54
N LEU A 268 -2.09 -10.52 1.23
CA LEU A 268 -1.12 -9.93 0.33
C LEU A 268 -1.25 -8.40 0.27
N ALA A 269 -2.47 -7.85 0.26
CA ALA A 269 -2.70 -6.40 0.29
C ALA A 269 -2.13 -5.75 1.56
N VAL A 270 -2.35 -6.37 2.72
CA VAL A 270 -1.80 -5.92 4.01
C VAL A 270 -0.28 -5.99 4.01
N LEU A 271 0.32 -7.03 3.44
CA LEU A 271 1.77 -7.13 3.31
C LEU A 271 2.32 -6.03 2.38
N ILE A 272 1.67 -5.75 1.24
CA ILE A 272 2.06 -4.66 0.34
C ILE A 272 2.01 -3.31 1.08
N ALA A 273 0.95 -3.09 1.88
CA ALA A 273 0.79 -1.93 2.73
C ALA A 273 1.89 -1.79 3.79
N ALA A 274 2.27 -2.89 4.44
CA ALA A 274 3.36 -2.90 5.42
C ALA A 274 4.72 -2.50 4.80
N TYR A 275 4.98 -2.94 3.57
CA TYR A 275 6.23 -2.60 2.87
C TYR A 275 6.23 -1.18 2.28
N ASN A 276 5.06 -0.57 2.06
CA ASN A 276 4.91 0.74 1.43
C ASN A 276 4.02 1.70 2.26
N TYR A 277 4.10 1.62 3.60
CA TYR A 277 3.20 2.31 4.52
C TYR A 277 3.06 3.81 4.25
N GLU A 278 4.15 4.49 3.86
CA GLU A 278 4.16 5.94 3.60
C GLU A 278 3.38 6.36 2.32
N SER A 279 3.14 5.40 1.42
CA SER A 279 2.43 5.60 0.15
C SER A 279 1.02 5.01 0.16
N ILE A 280 0.68 4.17 1.13
CA ILE A 280 -0.60 3.49 1.15
C ILE A 280 -1.55 4.15 2.15
N PRO A 281 -2.74 4.55 1.69
CA PRO A 281 -3.72 5.11 2.59
C PRO A 281 -4.38 4.03 3.44
N ILE A 282 -4.25 4.16 4.75
CA ILE A 282 -4.89 3.28 5.73
C ILE A 282 -5.88 4.12 6.53
N GLN A 283 -7.14 3.69 6.58
CA GLN A 283 -8.12 4.32 7.46
C GLN A 283 -7.80 3.93 8.89
N ILE A 284 -7.60 4.90 9.78
CA ILE A 284 -7.32 4.62 11.18
C ILE A 284 -8.53 5.03 11.99
N LYS A 285 -9.04 4.11 12.81
CA LYS A 285 -10.12 4.41 13.75
C LYS A 285 -9.77 3.89 15.13
N GLN A 286 -10.11 4.67 16.14
CA GLN A 286 -10.13 4.19 17.51
C GLN A 286 -11.45 3.47 17.76
N ILE A 287 -11.37 2.32 18.43
CA ILE A 287 -12.54 1.62 18.98
C ILE A 287 -12.36 1.50 20.50
N SER A 288 -13.43 1.67 21.25
CA SER A 288 -13.42 1.68 22.72
C SER A 288 -14.36 0.64 23.33
N GLU A 289 -15.33 0.16 22.55
CA GLU A 289 -16.40 -0.70 23.07
C GLU A 289 -16.17 -2.19 22.75
N PRO A 290 -16.45 -3.12 23.69
CA PRO A 290 -16.28 -4.56 23.47
C PRO A 290 -17.06 -5.13 22.28
N TRP A 291 -18.25 -4.60 21.98
CA TRP A 291 -19.04 -5.07 20.83
C TRP A 291 -18.38 -4.71 19.49
N GLN A 292 -17.63 -3.60 19.43
CA GLN A 292 -16.85 -3.22 18.24
C GLN A 292 -15.70 -4.21 17.99
N VAL A 293 -15.22 -4.88 19.04
CA VAL A 293 -14.23 -5.96 18.95
C VAL A 293 -14.85 -7.23 18.39
N LEU A 294 -16.06 -7.60 18.84
CA LEU A 294 -16.79 -8.75 18.28
C LEU A 294 -17.10 -8.53 16.80
N GLU A 295 -17.50 -7.32 16.43
CA GLU A 295 -17.64 -6.90 15.03
C GLU A 295 -16.29 -7.03 14.30
N ALA A 296 -15.19 -6.49 14.86
CA ALA A 296 -13.86 -6.58 14.25
C ALA A 296 -13.37 -8.01 14.01
N LEU A 297 -13.80 -8.97 14.84
CA LEU A 297 -13.47 -10.38 14.74
C LEU A 297 -14.42 -11.16 13.81
N SER A 298 -15.45 -10.51 13.26
CA SER A 298 -16.49 -11.15 12.43
C SER A 298 -17.17 -12.33 13.14
N ILE A 299 -17.28 -12.27 14.47
CA ILE A 299 -18.00 -13.27 15.28
C ILE A 299 -19.44 -12.78 15.44
N ASN A 300 -20.36 -13.32 14.62
CA ASN A 300 -21.81 -13.11 14.76
C ASN A 300 -22.43 -14.19 15.64
#